data_AF-L7F3S2-F1
#
_entry.id   AF-L7F3S2-F1
#
_cell.length_a   1.000
_cell.length_b   1.000
_cell.length_c   1.000
_cell.angle_alpha   90.00
_cell.angle_beta   90.00
_cell.angle_gamma   90.00
#
_symmetry.space_group_name_H-M   'P 1'
#
loop_
_entity.id
_entity.type
_entity.pdbx_description
1 polymer ?
#
loop_
_entity_poly.entity_id
_entity_poly.type
_entity_poly.pdbx_seq_one_letter_code
_entity_poly.pdbx_strand_id
1 'polypeptide(L)'
;MSAATDTSAEDDDAQVQQEKNTTREGILVCPGQIWEDLDTRQNQRRVVVEFVKNGRARVRAHYGTRRSTISVSRMHKHSSGFRLVDPSELKYGVPTVSSDETAQR
;
A
#
# COMPACT_ATOMS: atom_id res chain seq x y z
N MET A 1 39.16 -13.18 -20.65
CA MET A 1 37.79 -13.32 -21.20
C MET A 1 36.85 -12.69 -20.19
N SER A 2 36.27 -11.53 -20.52
CA SER A 2 35.43 -10.74 -19.63
C SER A 2 34.01 -11.33 -19.63
N ALA A 3 33.51 -11.71 -18.45
CA ALA A 3 32.09 -12.03 -18.27
C ALA A 3 31.35 -10.73 -17.98
N ALA A 4 30.71 -10.16 -19.01
CA ALA A 4 29.71 -9.13 -18.83
C ALA A 4 28.38 -9.83 -18.51
N THR A 5 28.04 -9.94 -17.23
CA THR A 5 26.71 -10.39 -16.81
C THR A 5 25.76 -9.21 -16.93
N ASP A 6 25.00 -9.26 -18.03
CA ASP A 6 23.65 -8.74 -18.21
C ASP A 6 23.00 -8.18 -16.93
N THR A 7 23.06 -6.86 -16.76
CA THR A 7 22.47 -6.11 -15.63
C THR A 7 21.07 -5.58 -16.00
N SER A 8 20.52 -5.97 -17.15
CA SER A 8 19.33 -5.32 -17.73
C SER A 8 18.01 -5.96 -17.28
N ALA A 9 18.00 -7.23 -16.86
CA ALA A 9 16.77 -7.94 -16.54
C ALA A 9 16.18 -7.62 -15.14
N GLU A 10 17.00 -7.20 -14.18
CA GLU A 10 16.54 -6.95 -12.80
C GLU A 10 15.84 -5.59 -12.65
N ASP A 11 16.26 -4.58 -13.43
CA ASP A 11 15.66 -3.25 -13.43
C ASP A 11 14.27 -3.23 -14.08
N ASP A 12 14.06 -4.01 -15.15
CA ASP A 12 12.76 -4.15 -15.81
C ASP A 12 11.69 -4.74 -14.87
N ASP A 13 12.03 -5.76 -14.08
CA ASP A 13 11.09 -6.38 -13.15
C ASP A 13 10.68 -5.44 -12.02
N ALA A 14 11.62 -4.64 -11.49
CA ALA A 14 11.32 -3.66 -10.44
C ALA A 14 10.39 -2.54 -10.93
N GLN A 15 10.64 -2.01 -12.14
CA GLN A 15 9.80 -0.99 -12.75
C GLN A 15 8.39 -1.53 -13.04
N VAL A 16 8.29 -2.76 -13.57
CA VAL A 16 7.00 -3.42 -13.81
C VAL A 16 6.24 -3.65 -12.50
N GLN A 17 6.92 -3.98 -11.40
CA GLN A 17 6.26 -4.05 -10.08
C GLN A 17 5.75 -2.69 -9.62
N GLN A 18 6.56 -1.64 -9.76
CA GLN A 18 6.18 -0.29 -9.35
C GLN A 18 4.95 0.20 -10.12
N GLU A 19 4.91 0.02 -11.43
CA GLU A 19 3.75 0.37 -12.26
C GLU A 19 2.49 -0.39 -11.81
N LYS A 20 2.59 -1.71 -11.61
CA LYS A 20 1.46 -2.53 -11.14
C LYS A 20 0.98 -2.13 -9.74
N ASN A 21 1.88 -1.66 -8.89
CA ASN A 21 1.62 -1.29 -7.51
C ASN A 21 1.24 0.19 -7.34
N THR A 22 1.18 0.94 -8.44
CA THR A 22 0.72 2.32 -8.46
C THR A 22 -0.78 2.37 -8.79
N THR A 23 -1.53 3.16 -8.02
CA THR A 23 -2.97 3.33 -8.24
C THR A 23 -3.26 4.16 -9.48
N ARG A 24 -4.53 4.21 -9.91
CA ARG A 24 -4.97 5.07 -11.02
C ARG A 24 -4.78 6.57 -10.74
N GLU A 25 -4.60 6.94 -9.48
CA GLU A 25 -4.34 8.32 -9.05
C GLU A 25 -2.84 8.62 -8.93
N GLY A 26 -1.97 7.69 -9.33
CA GLY A 26 -0.52 7.87 -9.26
C GLY A 26 0.07 7.66 -7.86
N ILE A 27 -0.67 7.03 -6.94
CA ILE A 27 -0.20 6.76 -5.59
C ILE A 27 0.49 5.41 -5.56
N LEU A 28 1.75 5.35 -5.11
CA LEU A 28 2.41 4.07 -4.86
C LEU A 28 1.82 3.43 -3.59
N VAL A 29 1.32 2.20 -3.71
CA VAL A 29 0.75 1.49 -2.57
C VAL A 29 1.87 0.84 -1.76
N CYS A 30 1.99 1.27 -0.51
CA CYS A 30 3.05 0.83 0.41
C CYS A 30 2.46 0.16 1.66
N PRO A 31 3.18 -0.78 2.29
CA PRO A 31 2.85 -1.29 3.62
C PRO A 31 2.65 -0.17 4.65
N GLY A 32 1.70 -0.36 5.56
CA GLY A 32 1.35 0.61 6.61
C GLY A 32 0.31 1.67 6.20
N GLN A 33 0.09 1.90 4.90
CA GLN A 33 -0.96 2.82 4.44
C GLN A 33 -2.36 2.33 4.84
N ILE A 34 -3.22 3.28 5.19
CA ILE A 34 -4.62 3.01 5.55
C ILE A 34 -5.53 3.50 4.44
N TRP A 35 -6.45 2.62 4.02
CA TRP A 35 -7.38 2.85 2.94
C TRP A 35 -8.82 2.64 3.44
N GLU A 36 -9.71 3.58 3.11
CA GLU A 36 -11.12 3.53 3.46
C GLU A 36 -11.94 3.08 2.24
N ASP A 37 -12.75 2.04 2.45
CA ASP A 37 -13.70 1.51 1.47
C ASP A 37 -14.82 2.53 1.25
N LEU A 38 -14.98 2.95 0.00
CA LEU A 38 -16.01 3.89 -0.43
C LEU A 38 -17.32 3.18 -0.79
N ASP A 39 -17.31 1.84 -0.86
CA ASP A 39 -18.54 1.07 -1.08
C ASP A 39 -19.47 1.23 0.13
N THR A 40 -20.55 2.00 -0.07
CA THR A 40 -21.57 2.26 0.95
C THR A 40 -22.26 1.00 1.48
N ARG A 41 -22.21 -0.12 0.73
CA ARG A 41 -22.74 -1.42 1.18
C ARG A 41 -21.83 -2.08 2.22
N GLN A 42 -20.58 -1.63 2.33
CA GLN A 42 -19.52 -2.21 3.15
C GLN A 42 -19.17 -1.32 4.36
N ASN A 43 -20.17 -0.85 5.12
CA ASN A 43 -20.01 -0.28 6.48
C ASN A 43 -18.77 0.63 6.73
N GLN A 44 -18.34 1.44 5.74
CA GLN A 44 -17.17 2.33 5.84
C GLN A 44 -15.91 1.63 6.41
N ARG A 45 -15.60 0.45 5.85
CA ARG A 45 -14.46 -0.37 6.30
C ARG A 45 -13.13 0.32 6.02
N ARG A 46 -12.28 0.44 7.05
CA ARG A 46 -10.85 0.81 6.89
C ARG A 46 -9.94 -0.40 6.91
N VAL A 47 -8.93 -0.39 6.05
CA VAL A 47 -7.94 -1.47 5.94
C VAL A 47 -6.51 -0.93 5.93
N VAL A 48 -5.60 -1.69 6.53
CA VAL A 48 -4.16 -1.41 6.56
C VAL A 48 -3.47 -2.33 5.57
N VAL A 49 -2.58 -1.80 4.73
CA VAL A 49 -1.75 -2.61 3.84
C VAL A 49 -0.69 -3.35 4.65
N GLU A 50 -0.71 -4.68 4.61
CA GLU A 50 0.34 -5.52 5.19
C GLU A 50 1.49 -5.73 4.18
N PHE A 51 1.15 -5.96 2.91
CA PHE A 51 2.12 -6.23 1.85
C PHE A 51 1.49 -5.98 0.46
N VAL A 52 2.32 -5.64 -0.52
CA VAL A 52 1.91 -5.40 -1.91
C VAL A 52 2.85 -6.12 -2.89
N LYS A 53 2.27 -6.79 -3.89
CA LYS A 53 3.02 -7.40 -4.99
C LYS A 53 2.11 -7.63 -6.19
N ASN A 54 2.63 -7.47 -7.41
CA ASN A 54 1.92 -7.77 -8.66
C ASN A 54 0.54 -7.09 -8.74
N GLY A 55 0.43 -5.83 -8.30
CA GLY A 55 -0.82 -5.08 -8.33
C GLY A 55 -1.92 -5.59 -7.38
N ARG A 56 -1.52 -6.36 -6.36
CA ARG A 56 -2.40 -6.86 -5.31
C ARG A 56 -1.86 -6.46 -3.94
N ALA A 57 -2.72 -5.86 -3.13
CA ALA A 57 -2.45 -5.52 -1.75
C ALA A 57 -3.11 -6.55 -0.82
N ARG A 58 -2.30 -7.18 0.03
CA ARG A 58 -2.79 -7.93 1.19
C ARG A 58 -3.06 -6.92 2.29
N VAL A 59 -4.28 -6.94 2.82
CA VAL A 59 -4.74 -5.95 3.79
C VAL A 59 -5.37 -6.62 5.00
N ARG A 60 -5.28 -5.96 6.15
CA ARG A 60 -5.98 -6.31 7.39
C ARG A 60 -7.01 -5.23 7.72
N ALA A 61 -8.14 -5.59 8.31
CA ALA A 61 -9.09 -4.62 8.85
C ALA A 61 -8.41 -3.75 9.93
N HIS A 62 -8.53 -2.43 9.85
CA HIS A 62 -7.85 -1.52 10.78
C HIS A 62 -8.29 -1.77 12.24
N TYR A 63 -9.59 -1.99 12.46
CA TYR A 63 -10.18 -2.25 13.80
C TYR A 63 -10.56 -3.71 14.01
N GLY A 64 -9.94 -4.65 13.30
CA GLY A 64 -10.32 -6.06 13.41
C GLY A 64 -9.23 -7.03 12.96
N THR A 65 -9.55 -8.32 12.98
CA THR A 65 -8.60 -9.40 12.66
C THR A 65 -8.72 -9.92 11.24
N ARG A 66 -9.76 -9.51 10.51
CA ARG A 66 -10.04 -9.99 9.14
C ARG A 66 -8.94 -9.54 8.18
N ARG A 67 -8.48 -10.48 7.35
CA ARG A 67 -7.54 -10.23 6.25
C ARG A 67 -8.23 -10.45 4.92
N SER A 68 -7.80 -9.72 3.90
CA SER A 68 -8.28 -9.86 2.53
C SER A 68 -7.23 -9.37 1.54
N THR A 69 -7.46 -9.64 0.26
CA THR A 69 -6.63 -9.12 -0.83
C THR A 69 -7.48 -8.18 -1.68
N ILE A 70 -6.94 -7.00 -1.99
CA ILE A 70 -7.56 -6.01 -2.87
C ILE A 70 -6.66 -5.74 -4.08
N SER A 71 -7.26 -5.43 -5.22
CA SER A 71 -6.49 -4.98 -6.39
C SER A 71 -6.10 -3.52 -6.21
N VAL A 72 -4.84 -3.19 -6.51
CA VAL A 72 -4.33 -1.81 -6.54
C VAL A 72 -5.15 -0.93 -7.49
N SER A 73 -5.68 -1.50 -8.58
CA SER A 73 -6.57 -0.79 -9.50
C SER A 73 -7.87 -0.28 -8.85
N ARG A 74 -8.31 -0.84 -7.71
CA ARG A 74 -9.48 -0.36 -6.94
C ARG A 74 -9.13 0.72 -5.92
N MET A 75 -7.84 0.98 -5.69
CA MET A 75 -7.35 1.92 -4.67
C MET A 75 -7.34 3.36 -5.22
N HIS A 76 -8.51 3.83 -5.66
CA HIS A 76 -8.76 5.19 -6.09
C HIS A 76 -10.19 5.59 -5.74
N LYS A 77 -10.49 6.89 -5.78
CA LYS A 77 -11.81 7.45 -5.48
C LYS A 77 -12.82 7.03 -6.54
N HIS A 78 -13.56 5.97 -6.24
CA HIS A 78 -14.67 5.45 -7.02
C HIS A 78 -15.77 4.98 -6.05
N SER A 79 -17.03 4.86 -6.51
CA SER A 79 -18.17 4.44 -5.66
C SER A 79 -18.01 3.06 -5.01
N SER A 80 -17.09 2.26 -5.53
CA SER A 80 -16.72 0.92 -5.06
C SER A 80 -15.21 0.77 -4.88
N GLY A 81 -14.51 1.90 -4.79
CA GLY A 81 -13.06 2.00 -4.66
C GLY A 81 -12.62 2.23 -3.22
N PHE A 82 -11.36 2.62 -3.08
CA PHE A 82 -10.78 2.96 -1.79
C PHE A 82 -10.08 4.31 -1.88
N ARG A 83 -10.22 5.14 -0.84
CA ARG A 83 -9.41 6.35 -0.69
C ARG A 83 -8.29 6.14 0.33
N LEU A 84 -7.14 6.74 0.07
CA LEU A 84 -6.08 6.85 1.07
C LEU A 84 -6.58 7.74 2.21
N VAL A 85 -6.38 7.29 3.44
CA VAL A 85 -6.77 8.02 4.66
C VAL A 85 -5.55 8.77 5.18
N ASP A 86 -5.72 10.07 5.44
CA ASP A 86 -4.70 10.86 6.11
C ASP A 86 -4.57 10.40 7.57
N PRO A 87 -3.35 10.25 8.11
CA PRO A 87 -3.14 9.91 9.52
C PRO A 87 -3.92 10.78 10.52
N SER A 88 -4.15 12.07 10.21
CA SER A 88 -4.91 13.00 11.04
C SER A 88 -6.41 12.68 11.12
N GLU A 89 -6.97 11.92 10.17
CA GLU A 89 -8.36 11.47 10.16
C GLU A 89 -8.60 10.22 11.04
N LEU A 90 -7.56 9.71 11.70
CA LEU A 90 -7.64 8.54 12.56
C LEU A 90 -7.92 8.96 14.01
N LYS A 91 -9.09 8.60 14.51
CA LYS A 91 -9.52 8.90 15.90
C LYS A 91 -8.63 8.27 16.98
N TYR A 92 -7.85 7.27 16.63
CA TYR A 92 -6.87 6.60 17.48
C TYR A 92 -5.59 6.49 16.66
N GLY A 93 -4.49 7.04 17.19
CA GLY A 93 -3.27 7.30 16.45
C GLY A 93 -2.74 6.07 15.69
N VAL A 94 -2.15 6.32 14.52
CA VAL A 94 -1.21 5.39 13.90
C VAL A 94 -0.18 5.01 14.99
N PRO A 95 0.24 3.75 15.12
CA PRO A 95 1.48 3.45 15.84
C PRO A 95 2.58 4.15 15.04
N THR A 96 2.86 5.40 15.39
CA THR A 96 4.05 6.10 14.94
C THR A 96 5.20 5.26 15.46
N VAL A 97 5.81 4.48 14.59
CA VAL A 97 7.20 4.06 14.82
C VAL A 97 7.98 5.36 14.86
N SER A 98 8.27 5.84 16.06
CA SER A 98 9.21 6.92 16.29
C SER A 98 10.51 6.47 15.67
N SER A 99 10.86 7.03 14.51
CA SER A 99 12.22 7.02 14.01
C SER A 99 13.03 7.93 14.92
N ASP A 100 13.32 7.48 16.15
CA ASP A 100 14.38 8.06 16.93
C ASP A 100 15.69 7.60 16.31
N GLU A 101 16.14 8.44 15.38
CA GLU A 101 17.51 8.61 14.96
C GLU A 101 18.40 8.67 16.22
N THR A 102 18.93 7.53 16.65
CA THR A 102 20.00 7.50 17.65
C THR A 102 21.32 7.73 16.90
N ALA A 103 21.54 8.99 16.52
CA ALA A 103 22.87 9.51 16.28
C ALA A 103 23.52 9.84 17.64
N GLN A 104 24.32 8.92 18.16
CA GLN A 104 25.31 9.19 19.23
C GLN A 104 26.57 8.40 18.84
N ARG A 105 27.54 9.07 18.20
CA ARG A 105 28.77 9.63 18.80
C ARG A 105 29.71 8.57 19.37
#